data_AF-A0A2G9NRI4-F1
#
_entry.id   AF-A0A2G9NRI4-F1
#
_cell.length_a   1.000
_cell.length_b   1.000
_cell.length_c   1.000
_cell.angle_alpha   90.00
_cell.angle_beta   90.00
_cell.angle_gamma   90.00
#
_symmetry.space_group_name_H-M   'P 1'
#
loop_
_entity.id
_entity.type
_entity.pdbx_description
1 polymer ?
#
loop_
_entity_poly.entity_id
_entity_poly.type
_entity_poly.pdbx_seq_one_letter_code
_entity_poly.pdbx_strand_id
1 'polypeptide(L)'
;MIKFFNKPKINRYVSFTFDDGFIAGAQKVAKIIHPHKATFYLVTGWVKPNSIEIKDEYNIDADHGDIKQWQKLAQLGHEIGSHTVSHPIPQEADLDEYIQSLDYLKHFHSGPYSLAMP
;
A
#
# COMPACT_ATOMS: atom_id res chain seq x y z
N MET A 1 23.37 39.24 -6.60
CA MET A 1 22.21 39.18 -7.51
C MET A 1 21.65 37.76 -7.44
N ILE A 2 20.56 37.55 -6.69
CA ILE A 2 19.98 36.21 -6.48
C ILE A 2 18.99 35.95 -7.62
N LYS A 3 19.28 34.96 -8.48
CA LYS A 3 18.36 34.54 -9.54
C LYS A 3 17.27 33.66 -8.93
N PHE A 4 16.05 34.20 -8.84
CA PHE A 4 14.85 33.40 -8.60
C PHE A 4 14.56 32.59 -9.87
N PHE A 5 14.85 31.29 -9.86
CA PHE A 5 14.41 30.40 -10.92
C PHE A 5 12.92 30.08 -10.71
N ASN A 6 12.07 30.50 -11.65
CA ASN A 6 10.69 30.02 -11.71
C ASN A 6 10.69 28.51 -11.90
N LYS A 7 10.19 27.76 -10.91
CA LYS A 7 10.00 26.31 -11.07
C LYS A 7 9.02 26.08 -12.23
N PRO A 8 9.30 25.15 -13.16
CA PRO A 8 8.38 24.83 -14.23
C PRO A 8 7.05 24.35 -13.67
N LYS A 9 5.94 24.81 -14.26
CA LYS A 9 4.58 24.45 -13.84
C LYS A 9 4.34 22.97 -14.17
N ILE A 10 4.13 22.14 -13.15
CA ILE A 10 3.71 20.74 -13.33
C ILE A 10 2.24 20.75 -13.78
N ASN A 11 1.96 20.15 -14.94
CA ASN A 11 0.61 20.09 -15.52
C ASN A 11 0.15 18.66 -15.85
N ARG A 12 0.95 17.65 -15.52
CA ARG A 12 0.65 16.23 -15.71
C ARG A 12 1.12 15.45 -14.50
N TYR A 13 0.28 14.56 -14.03
CA TYR A 13 0.55 13.68 -12.89
C TYR A 13 0.36 12.24 -13.35
N VAL A 14 1.23 11.36 -12.87
CA VAL A 14 1.12 9.91 -13.03
C VAL A 14 1.26 9.32 -11.64
N SER A 15 0.33 8.48 -11.25
CA SER A 15 0.33 7.75 -9.99
C SER A 15 0.63 6.27 -10.26
N PHE A 16 1.50 5.68 -9.46
CA PHE A 16 1.75 4.25 -9.46
C PHE A 16 1.09 3.64 -8.22
N THR A 17 0.20 2.69 -8.44
CA THR A 17 -0.46 1.93 -7.38
C THR A 17 -0.23 0.45 -7.61
N PHE A 18 -0.14 -0.31 -6.53
CA PHE A 18 0.04 -1.76 -6.56
C PHE A 18 -0.84 -2.35 -5.48
N ASP A 19 -1.57 -3.38 -5.88
CA ASP A 19 -2.59 -4.01 -5.04
C ASP A 19 -2.04 -5.31 -4.43
N ASP A 20 -2.82 -5.90 -3.52
CA ASP A 20 -2.58 -7.16 -2.79
C ASP A 20 -1.37 -7.22 -1.84
N GLY A 21 -0.41 -6.31 -1.97
CA GLY A 21 0.72 -6.23 -1.05
C GLY A 21 1.78 -7.33 -1.28
N PHE A 22 2.14 -7.64 -2.52
CA PHE A 22 3.29 -8.53 -2.78
C PHE A 22 4.62 -7.90 -2.35
N ILE A 23 5.19 -8.29 -1.21
CA ILE A 23 6.30 -7.54 -0.59
C ILE A 23 7.58 -7.53 -1.44
N ALA A 24 7.92 -8.64 -2.09
CA ALA A 24 9.10 -8.73 -2.95
C ALA A 24 8.96 -7.81 -4.17
N GLY A 25 7.77 -7.74 -4.75
CA GLY A 25 7.43 -6.83 -5.83
C GLY A 25 7.53 -5.37 -5.39
N ALA A 26 6.92 -5.03 -4.25
CA ALA A 26 6.96 -3.68 -3.70
C ALA A 26 8.39 -3.18 -3.43
N GLN A 27 9.25 -4.03 -2.85
CA GLN A 27 10.67 -3.71 -2.64
C GLN A 27 11.45 -3.52 -3.94
N LYS A 28 11.14 -4.29 -4.99
CA LYS A 28 11.74 -4.12 -6.32
C LYS A 28 11.30 -2.82 -6.96
N VAL A 29 10.00 -2.52 -6.94
CA VAL A 29 9.42 -1.27 -7.45
C VAL A 29 10.04 -0.07 -6.76
N ALA A 30 10.11 -0.08 -5.43
CA ALA A 30 10.68 1.02 -4.64
C ALA A 30 12.10 1.41 -5.09
N LYS A 31 12.92 0.42 -5.48
CA LYS A 31 14.26 0.66 -6.03
C LYS A 31 14.23 1.25 -7.44
N ILE A 32 13.33 0.77 -8.29
CA ILE A 32 13.22 1.18 -9.71
C ILE A 32 12.73 2.63 -9.81
N ILE A 33 11.72 2.99 -9.02
CA ILE A 33 11.04 4.29 -9.18
C ILE A 33 11.72 5.43 -8.41
N HIS A 34 12.77 5.17 -7.63
CA HIS A 34 13.49 6.21 -6.88
C HIS A 34 13.97 7.35 -7.81
N PRO A 35 13.75 8.64 -7.46
CA PRO A 35 13.26 9.17 -6.18
C PRO A 35 11.73 9.38 -6.10
N HIS A 36 10.95 8.82 -7.03
CA HIS A 36 9.50 8.89 -7.03
C HIS A 36 8.86 7.92 -6.03
N LYS A 37 7.57 8.13 -5.80
CA LYS A 37 6.76 7.41 -4.83
C LYS A 37 5.70 6.57 -5.53
N ALA A 38 5.17 5.59 -4.80
CA ALA A 38 4.04 4.76 -5.19
C ALA A 38 3.18 4.53 -3.96
N THR A 39 1.94 4.10 -4.20
CA THR A 39 1.02 3.65 -3.16
C THR A 39 0.92 2.13 -3.23
N PHE A 40 1.13 1.45 -2.11
CA PHE A 40 0.96 0.00 -1.99
C PHE A 40 -0.29 -0.27 -1.15
N TYR A 41 -1.30 -0.88 -1.76
CA TYR A 41 -2.54 -1.26 -1.10
C TYR A 41 -2.39 -2.67 -0.54
N LEU A 42 -2.66 -2.83 0.75
CA LEU A 42 -2.46 -4.09 1.46
C LEU A 42 -3.79 -4.74 1.83
N VAL A 43 -3.91 -6.02 1.53
CA VAL A 43 -4.89 -6.86 2.21
C VAL A 43 -4.35 -7.17 3.59
N THR A 44 -4.81 -6.42 4.59
CA THR A 44 -4.12 -6.33 5.88
C THR A 44 -4.15 -7.62 6.68
N GLY A 45 -5.16 -8.47 6.47
CA GLY A 45 -5.24 -9.80 7.06
C GLY A 45 -4.23 -10.80 6.50
N TRP A 46 -3.57 -10.50 5.37
CA TRP A 46 -2.53 -11.36 4.77
C TRP A 46 -1.11 -10.98 5.25
N VAL A 47 -0.95 -9.83 5.90
CA VAL A 47 0.34 -9.32 6.39
C VAL A 47 0.71 -9.96 7.72
N LYS A 48 1.86 -10.63 7.79
CA LYS A 48 2.35 -11.33 8.99
C LYS A 48 2.45 -10.39 10.21
N PRO A 49 2.07 -10.83 11.42
CA PRO A 49 1.64 -12.20 11.77
C PRO A 49 0.15 -12.46 11.54
N ASN A 50 -0.62 -11.49 11.07
CA ASN A 50 -2.01 -11.72 10.72
C ASN A 50 -2.04 -12.54 9.44
N SER A 51 -2.59 -13.74 9.53
CA SER A 51 -2.76 -14.63 8.38
C SER A 51 -4.15 -15.20 8.45
N ILE A 52 -5.13 -14.43 7.98
CA ILE A 52 -6.41 -15.01 7.59
C ILE A 52 -6.16 -15.98 6.42
N GLU A 53 -7.08 -16.91 6.23
CA GLU A 53 -7.02 -17.81 5.08
C GLU A 53 -7.14 -17.02 3.76
N ILE A 54 -6.19 -17.22 2.84
CA ILE A 54 -6.23 -16.64 1.51
C ILE A 54 -7.07 -17.56 0.62
N LYS A 55 -8.21 -17.04 0.15
CA LYS A 55 -9.12 -17.77 -0.75
C LYS A 55 -8.91 -17.42 -2.22
N ASP A 56 -8.19 -16.34 -2.50
CA ASP A 56 -7.86 -15.90 -3.85
C ASP A 56 -6.74 -16.77 -4.44
N GLU A 57 -7.04 -17.46 -5.54
CA GLU A 57 -6.13 -18.45 -6.15
C GLU A 57 -4.79 -17.86 -6.63
N TYR A 58 -4.73 -16.57 -6.93
CA TYR A 58 -3.51 -15.89 -7.39
C TYR A 58 -2.62 -15.45 -6.23
N ASN A 59 -3.17 -15.43 -5.01
CA ASN A 59 -2.49 -14.98 -3.80
C ASN A 59 -2.15 -16.13 -2.83
N ILE A 60 -2.64 -17.35 -3.08
CA ILE A 60 -2.22 -18.54 -2.32
C ILE A 60 -0.69 -18.68 -2.37
N ASP A 61 -0.08 -18.93 -1.22
CA ASP A 61 1.37 -19.06 -1.00
C ASP A 61 2.22 -17.81 -1.33
N ALA A 62 1.59 -16.68 -1.64
CA ALA A 62 2.31 -15.43 -1.85
C ALA A 62 2.84 -14.83 -0.53
N ASP A 63 3.97 -14.13 -0.63
CA ASP A 63 4.52 -13.40 0.51
C ASP A 63 3.99 -11.96 0.52
N HIS A 64 3.08 -11.69 1.47
CA HIS A 64 2.54 -10.35 1.72
C HIS A 64 3.37 -9.57 2.77
N GLY A 65 4.50 -10.14 3.18
CA GLY A 65 5.46 -9.51 4.09
C GLY A 65 4.96 -9.37 5.52
N ASP A 66 5.72 -8.57 6.29
CA ASP A 66 5.42 -8.22 7.67
C ASP A 66 5.38 -6.70 7.88
N ILE A 67 4.90 -6.27 9.05
CA ILE A 67 4.83 -4.86 9.44
C ILE A 67 6.17 -4.13 9.28
N LYS A 68 7.30 -4.76 9.64
CA LYS A 68 8.63 -4.10 9.58
C LYS A 68 9.03 -3.83 8.14
N GLN A 69 8.73 -4.75 7.22
CA GLN A 69 9.01 -4.56 5.80
C GLN A 69 8.17 -3.43 5.21
N TRP A 70 6.88 -3.34 5.56
CA TRP A 70 6.01 -2.24 5.11
C TRP A 70 6.39 -0.89 5.74
N GLN A 71 6.75 -0.87 7.03
CA GLN A 71 7.31 0.31 7.70
C GLN A 71 8.54 0.84 6.96
N LYS A 72 9.43 -0.06 6.49
CA LYS A 72 10.61 0.35 5.74
C LYS A 72 10.25 1.01 4.41
N LEU A 73 9.24 0.53 3.70
CA LEU A 73 8.76 1.16 2.46
C LEU A 73 8.12 2.52 2.74
N ALA A 74 7.33 2.64 3.82
CA ALA A 74 6.80 3.92 4.27
C ALA A 74 7.91 4.94 4.61
N GLN A 75 8.98 4.49 5.29
CA GLN A 75 10.15 5.33 5.60
C GLN A 75 10.91 5.81 4.36
N LEU A 76 10.83 5.08 3.25
CA LEU A 76 11.36 5.53 1.95
C LEU A 76 10.44 6.55 1.25
N GLY A 77 9.30 6.86 1.84
CA GLY A 77 8.36 7.87 1.38
C GLY A 77 7.23 7.33 0.51
N HIS A 78 7.10 6.01 0.35
CA HIS A 78 5.94 5.39 -0.29
C HIS A 78 4.71 5.50 0.61
N GLU A 79 3.53 5.49 0.00
CA GLU A 79 2.26 5.46 0.72
C GLU A 79 1.79 4.02 0.90
N ILE A 80 1.21 3.73 2.06
CA ILE A 80 0.62 2.43 2.36
C ILE A 80 -0.88 2.63 2.57
N GLY A 81 -1.69 1.97 1.74
CA GLY A 81 -3.14 2.08 1.73
C GLY A 81 -3.85 0.77 2.07
N SER A 82 -5.16 0.84 2.28
CA SER A 82 -5.99 -0.32 2.57
C SER A 82 -6.45 -0.99 1.28
N HIS A 83 -6.42 -2.31 1.25
CA HIS A 83 -7.13 -3.15 0.29
C HIS A 83 -8.07 -4.11 1.05
N THR A 84 -8.73 -3.60 2.09
CA THR A 84 -9.55 -4.34 3.08
C THR A 84 -8.74 -5.28 3.99
N VAL A 85 -9.41 -6.03 4.88
CA VAL A 85 -8.76 -7.06 5.70
C VAL A 85 -8.65 -8.35 4.91
N SER A 86 -9.70 -8.74 4.19
CA SER A 86 -9.81 -10.09 3.62
C SER A 86 -9.89 -10.21 2.11
N HIS A 87 -9.84 -9.10 1.39
CA HIS A 87 -10.05 -9.05 -0.05
C HIS A 87 -11.40 -9.69 -0.48
N PRO A 88 -12.53 -9.33 0.17
CA PRO A 88 -13.83 -9.86 -0.19
C PRO A 88 -14.29 -9.27 -1.52
N ILE A 89 -15.23 -9.95 -2.18
CA ILE A 89 -15.98 -9.35 -3.29
C ILE A 89 -16.65 -8.06 -2.76
N PRO A 90 -16.58 -6.90 -3.46
CA PRO A 90 -17.04 -5.63 -2.91
C PRO A 90 -18.49 -5.61 -2.42
N GLN A 91 -19.37 -6.42 -3.01
CA GLN A 91 -20.77 -6.53 -2.60
C GLN A 91 -20.96 -7.30 -1.28
N GLU A 92 -19.95 -8.03 -0.84
CA GLU A 92 -19.93 -8.85 0.38
C GLU A 92 -19.20 -8.17 1.53
N ALA A 93 -18.46 -7.09 1.25
CA ALA A 93 -17.71 -6.34 2.25
C ALA A 93 -18.66 -5.58 3.20
N ASP A 94 -18.50 -5.81 4.50
CA ASP A 94 -19.13 -4.97 5.52
C ASP A 94 -18.26 -3.74 5.85
N LEU A 95 -18.79 -2.83 6.67
CA LEU A 95 -18.04 -1.64 7.09
C LEU A 95 -16.81 -1.98 7.94
N ASP A 96 -16.85 -3.09 8.67
CA ASP A 96 -15.81 -3.50 9.61
C ASP A 96 -14.53 -3.92 8.87
N GLU A 97 -14.64 -4.51 7.67
CA GLU A 97 -13.51 -4.77 6.76
C GLU A 97 -12.66 -3.52 6.49
N TYR A 98 -13.30 -2.36 6.31
CA TYR A 98 -12.60 -1.11 6.03
C TYR A 98 -12.01 -0.50 7.29
N ILE A 99 -12.76 -0.50 8.40
CA ILE A 99 -12.34 0.09 9.67
C ILE A 99 -11.15 -0.69 10.26
N GLN A 100 -11.25 -2.02 10.32
CA GLN A 100 -10.19 -2.87 10.86
C GLN A 100 -8.90 -2.74 10.05
N SER A 101 -9.01 -2.71 8.72
CA SER A 101 -7.84 -2.51 7.85
C SER A 101 -7.19 -1.14 8.07
N LEU A 102 -8.00 -0.07 8.16
CA LEU A 102 -7.49 1.27 8.45
C LEU A 102 -6.80 1.34 9.81
N ASP A 103 -7.40 0.77 10.85
CA ASP A 103 -6.82 0.76 12.19
C ASP A 103 -5.53 -0.07 12.24
N TYR A 104 -5.45 -1.18 11.50
CA TYR A 104 -4.22 -1.93 11.32
C TYR A 104 -3.10 -1.06 10.76
N LEU A 105 -3.35 -0.31 9.67
CA LEU A 105 -2.36 0.55 9.02
C LEU A 105 -1.86 1.68 9.94
N LYS A 106 -2.74 2.27 10.75
CA LYS A 106 -2.39 3.35 11.69
C LYS A 106 -1.35 2.92 12.75
N HIS A 107 -1.19 1.62 13.01
CA HIS A 107 -0.18 1.14 13.95
C HIS A 107 1.25 1.37 13.46
N PHE A 108 1.47 1.53 12.16
CA PHE A 108 2.81 1.52 11.59
C PHE A 108 3.06 2.52 10.45
N HIS A 109 2.01 3.16 9.95
CA HIS A 109 2.06 4.22 8.95
C HIS A 109 1.36 5.45 9.51
N SER A 110 1.84 6.65 9.18
CA SER A 110 1.27 7.93 9.63
C SER A 110 1.00 8.87 8.45
N GLY A 111 0.75 8.31 7.27
CA GLY A 111 0.54 9.05 6.04
C GLY A 111 -0.94 9.33 5.75
N PRO A 112 -1.24 9.99 4.62
CA PRO A 112 -2.59 9.98 4.10
C PRO A 112 -3.04 8.52 3.89
N TYR A 113 -4.31 8.24 4.18
CA TYR A 113 -4.89 6.93 3.95
C TYR A 113 -5.83 7.01 2.74
N SER A 114 -5.65 6.07 1.83
CA SER A 114 -6.56 5.78 0.74
C SER A 114 -6.92 4.29 0.77
N LEU A 115 -7.96 3.95 0.01
CA LEU A 115 -8.49 2.61 -0.13
C LEU A 115 -8.54 2.26 -1.62
N ALA A 116 -8.13 1.04 -1.95
CA ALA A 116 -8.49 0.38 -3.20
C ALA A 116 -9.54 -0.70 -2.90
N MET A 117 -10.59 -0.79 -3.72
CA MET A 117 -11.59 -1.86 -3.61
C MET A 117 -11.05 -3.12 -4.31
N PRO A 118 -11.18 -4.32 -3.71
CA PRO A 118 -10.91 -5.61 -4.36
C PRO A 118 -11.64 -5.80 -5.70
#